data_AF-A0A293M141-F1
#
_entry.id   AF-A0A293M141-F1
#
_cell.length_a   1.000
_cell.length_b   1.000
_cell.length_c   1.000
_cell.angle_alpha   90.00
_cell.angle_beta   90.00
_cell.angle_gamma   90.00
#
_symmetry.space_group_name_H-M   'P 1'
#
loop_
_entity.id
_entity.type
_entity.pdbx_description
1 polymer ?
#
loop_
_entity_poly.entity_id
_entity_poly.type
_entity_poly.pdbx_seq_one_letter_code
_entity_poly.pdbx_strand_id
1 'polypeptide(L)'
;MVVIGSYYMHDCPADKHIPIYLVTGGVVGVVKLLLDIYTRCTKHRRPDSEDEGPHARQFCDMVLNCFLFGWYIAGCVWIFGAYLPEFDDPGSSEYCNKTLYYFAFAVVASGIIFLVAIASCACCVVMYHACCKRSRD
;
A
#
# COMPACT_ATOMS: atom_id res chain seq x y z
N MET A 1 -5.65 -8.48 3.90
CA MET A 1 -5.18 -7.38 4.77
C MET A 1 -6.13 -7.20 5.95
N VAL A 2 -7.36 -6.73 5.76
CA VAL A 2 -8.30 -6.45 6.86
C VAL A 2 -8.64 -7.70 7.69
N VAL A 3 -9.08 -8.79 7.06
CA VAL A 3 -9.49 -10.03 7.77
C VAL A 3 -8.38 -10.61 8.65
N ILE A 4 -7.18 -10.74 8.09
CA ILE A 4 -6.02 -11.30 8.81
C ILE A 4 -5.59 -10.34 9.94
N GLY A 5 -5.56 -9.03 9.68
CA GLY A 5 -5.22 -8.05 10.72
C GLY A 5 -6.24 -7.98 11.86
N SER A 6 -7.53 -8.14 11.57
CA SER A 6 -8.59 -8.17 12.59
C SER A 6 -8.66 -9.48 13.35
N TYR A 7 -8.37 -10.61 12.71
CA TYR A 7 -8.44 -11.93 13.34
C TYR A 7 -7.30 -12.13 14.33
N TYR A 8 -6.08 -11.74 13.95
CA TYR A 8 -4.86 -11.91 14.76
C TYR A 8 -4.47 -10.62 15.51
N MET A 9 -5.43 -9.76 15.82
CA MET A 9 -5.15 -8.43 16.39
C MET A 9 -4.51 -8.48 17.80
N HIS A 10 -4.71 -9.58 18.53
CA HIS A 10 -4.15 -9.79 19.88
C HIS A 10 -2.99 -10.80 19.91
N ASP A 11 -2.68 -11.47 18.80
CA ASP A 11 -1.71 -12.57 18.76
C ASP A 11 -0.28 -12.10 18.40
N CYS A 12 0.01 -10.81 18.62
CA CYS A 12 1.34 -10.23 18.42
C CYS A 12 1.61 -9.13 19.48
N PRO A 13 1.87 -9.49 20.74
CA PRO A 13 2.30 -8.55 21.77
C PRO A 13 3.62 -7.85 21.45
N ALA A 14 4.48 -8.47 20.62
CA ALA A 14 5.77 -7.90 20.21
C ALA A 14 5.64 -6.52 19.57
N ASP A 15 4.63 -6.35 18.70
CA ASP A 15 4.35 -5.05 18.10
C ASP A 15 2.88 -4.92 17.69
N LYS A 16 2.12 -4.16 18.49
CA LYS A 16 0.70 -3.87 18.24
C LYS A 16 0.47 -3.07 16.97
N HIS A 17 1.50 -2.44 16.40
CA HIS A 17 1.38 -1.62 15.20
C HIS A 17 1.26 -2.46 13.91
N ILE A 18 1.72 -3.72 13.89
CA ILE A 18 1.63 -4.61 12.72
C ILE A 18 0.16 -4.89 12.31
N PRO A 19 -0.73 -5.38 13.20
CA PRO A 19 -2.12 -5.60 12.84
C PRO A 19 -2.85 -4.30 12.50
N ILE A 20 -2.53 -3.19 13.17
CA ILE A 20 -3.09 -1.85 12.87
C ILE A 20 -2.68 -1.42 11.45
N TYR A 21 -1.42 -1.63 11.07
CA TYR A 21 -0.93 -1.35 9.72
C TYR A 21 -1.74 -2.09 8.66
N LEU A 22 -1.96 -3.39 8.86
CA LEU A 22 -2.72 -4.26 7.96
C LEU A 22 -4.18 -3.82 7.82
N VAL A 23 -4.84 -3.45 8.91
CA VAL A 23 -6.25 -3.04 8.91
C VAL A 23 -6.39 -1.66 8.26
N THR A 24 -5.65 -0.66 8.71
CA THR A 24 -5.75 0.72 8.20
C THR A 24 -5.37 0.79 6.72
N GLY A 25 -4.27 0.14 6.33
CA GLY A 25 -3.87 0.06 4.91
C GLY A 25 -4.92 -0.64 4.05
N GLY A 26 -5.51 -1.72 4.57
CA GLY A 26 -6.59 -2.45 3.89
C GLY A 26 -7.86 -1.62 3.71
N VAL A 27 -8.33 -0.94 4.75
CA VAL A 27 -9.55 -0.12 4.71
C VAL A 27 -9.38 1.06 3.76
N VAL A 28 -8.28 1.81 3.88
CA VAL A 28 -8.03 2.97 3.01
C VAL A 28 -7.86 2.54 1.55
N GLY A 29 -7.21 1.39 1.29
CA GLY A 29 -7.13 0.81 -0.04
C GLY A 29 -8.48 0.47 -0.65
N VAL A 30 -9.38 -0.15 0.13
CA VAL A 30 -10.75 -0.47 -0.31
C VAL A 30 -11.55 0.81 -0.58
N VAL A 31 -11.48 1.80 0.30
CA VAL A 31 -12.17 3.09 0.12
C VAL A 31 -11.71 3.75 -1.18
N LYS A 32 -10.40 3.79 -1.44
CA LYS A 32 -9.85 4.34 -2.68
C LYS A 32 -10.35 3.59 -3.91
N LEU A 33 -10.35 2.25 -3.88
CA LEU A 33 -10.87 1.43 -4.99
C LEU A 33 -12.35 1.71 -5.27
N LEU A 34 -13.16 1.85 -4.22
CA LEU A 34 -14.58 2.18 -4.37
C LEU A 34 -14.80 3.58 -4.95
N LEU A 35 -14.02 4.58 -4.52
CA LEU A 35 -14.05 5.93 -5.09
C LEU A 35 -13.68 5.94 -6.58
N ASP A 36 -12.64 5.18 -6.96
CA ASP A 36 -12.21 5.03 -8.35
C ASP A 36 -13.29 4.36 -9.21
N ILE A 37 -13.90 3.27 -8.73
CA ILE A 37 -14.99 2.56 -9.42
C ILE A 37 -16.20 3.47 -9.56
N TYR A 38 -16.63 4.09 -8.45
CA TYR A 38 -17.77 5.00 -8.43
C TYR A 38 -17.60 6.08 -9.50
N THR A 39 -16.42 6.68 -9.57
CA THR A 39 -16.18 7.74 -10.53
C THR A 39 -16.16 7.23 -11.98
N ARG A 40 -15.55 6.06 -12.23
CA ARG A 40 -15.58 5.47 -13.58
C ARG A 40 -17.02 5.19 -14.01
N CYS A 41 -17.87 4.69 -13.11
CA CYS A 41 -19.28 4.45 -13.37
C CYS A 41 -20.07 5.74 -13.60
N THR A 42 -19.86 6.78 -12.77
CA THR A 42 -20.53 8.08 -12.90
C THR A 42 -20.13 8.77 -14.20
N LYS A 43 -18.84 8.79 -14.54
CA LYS A 43 -18.32 9.34 -15.81
C LYS A 43 -18.86 8.59 -17.03
N HIS A 44 -19.02 7.27 -16.95
CA HIS A 44 -19.66 6.50 -18.02
C HIS A 44 -21.15 6.85 -18.14
N ARG A 45 -21.86 7.06 -17.03
CA ARG A 45 -23.31 7.29 -17.02
C ARG A 45 -23.69 8.73 -17.40
N ARG A 46 -22.83 9.71 -17.17
CA ARG A 46 -23.01 11.12 -17.54
C ARG A 46 -21.72 11.69 -18.14
N PRO A 47 -21.52 11.57 -19.46
CA PRO A 47 -20.33 12.13 -20.11
C PRO A 47 -20.30 13.67 -20.10
N ASP A 48 -21.46 14.34 -19.98
CA ASP A 48 -21.61 15.80 -20.10
C ASP A 48 -21.88 16.55 -18.77
N SER A 49 -21.95 15.85 -17.62
CA SER A 49 -22.07 16.57 -16.35
C SER A 49 -20.70 17.10 -15.93
N GLU A 50 -20.57 18.43 -15.88
CA GLU A 50 -19.54 19.14 -15.14
C GLU A 50 -19.70 18.80 -13.64
N ASP A 51 -19.19 17.62 -13.28
CA ASP A 51 -19.24 17.05 -11.93
C ASP A 51 -18.64 18.04 -10.95
N GLU A 52 -19.28 18.20 -9.78
CA GLU A 52 -18.93 19.17 -8.75
C GLU A 52 -17.43 19.07 -8.39
N GLY A 53 -16.65 19.99 -8.94
CA GLY A 53 -15.26 20.28 -8.59
C GLY A 53 -14.24 19.17 -8.88
N PRO A 54 -13.69 19.06 -10.11
CA PRO A 54 -12.49 18.25 -10.37
C PRO A 54 -11.37 18.49 -9.34
N HIS A 55 -11.28 19.70 -8.79
CA HIS A 55 -10.32 20.07 -7.74
C HIS A 55 -10.53 19.38 -6.39
N ALA A 56 -11.75 19.25 -5.89
CA ALA A 56 -11.99 18.61 -4.59
C ALA A 56 -11.63 17.12 -4.63
N ARG A 57 -11.95 16.47 -5.75
CA ARG A 57 -11.64 15.06 -5.97
C ARG A 57 -10.14 14.81 -6.18
N GLN A 58 -9.48 15.61 -7.02
CA GLN A 58 -8.02 15.53 -7.18
C GLN A 58 -7.30 15.76 -5.85
N PHE A 59 -7.81 16.66 -5.01
CA PHE A 59 -7.29 16.89 -3.67
C PHE A 59 -7.48 15.67 -2.76
N CYS A 60 -8.67 15.08 -2.70
CA CYS A 60 -8.92 13.85 -1.95
C CYS A 60 -8.01 12.70 -2.40
N ASP A 61 -7.87 12.48 -3.71
CA ASP A 61 -6.98 11.45 -4.24
C ASP A 61 -5.52 11.73 -3.87
N MET A 62 -5.05 12.98 -3.95
CA MET A 62 -3.70 13.36 -3.54
C MET A 62 -3.47 13.06 -2.05
N VAL A 63 -4.42 13.44 -1.18
CA VAL A 63 -4.35 13.21 0.27
C VAL A 63 -4.32 11.71 0.57
N LEU A 64 -5.22 10.93 -0.04
CA LEU A 64 -5.26 9.48 0.13
C LEU A 64 -3.96 8.82 -0.32
N ASN A 65 -3.41 9.23 -1.47
CA ASN A 65 -2.13 8.73 -1.96
C ASN A 65 -0.96 9.08 -1.02
N CYS A 66 -0.91 10.32 -0.54
CA CYS A 66 0.11 10.75 0.42
C CYS A 66 0.02 9.95 1.72
N PHE A 67 -1.19 9.76 2.23
CA PHE A 67 -1.44 8.93 3.40
C PHE A 67 -1.02 7.48 3.17
N LEU A 68 -1.42 6.85 2.06
CA LEU A 68 -1.04 5.48 1.70
C LEU A 68 0.49 5.33 1.60
N PHE A 69 1.17 6.31 1.03
CA PHE A 69 2.62 6.30 0.90
C PHE A 69 3.33 6.43 2.25
N GLY A 70 2.94 7.41 3.07
CA GLY A 70 3.49 7.56 4.42
C GLY A 70 3.19 6.36 5.32
N TRP A 71 1.98 5.82 5.22
CA TRP A 71 1.56 4.62 5.95
C TRP A 71 2.37 3.39 5.53
N TYR A 72 2.63 3.23 4.23
CA TYR A 72 3.48 2.16 3.71
C TYR A 72 4.90 2.23 4.28
N ILE A 73 5.49 3.41 4.36
CA ILE A 73 6.81 3.61 4.98
C ILE A 73 6.77 3.22 6.46
N ALA A 74 5.76 3.67 7.20
CA ALA A 74 5.59 3.30 8.61
C ALA A 74 5.47 1.77 8.76
N GLY A 75 4.71 1.11 7.88
CA GLY A 75 4.62 -0.34 7.80
C GLY A 75 5.96 -1.03 7.62
N CYS A 76 6.80 -0.54 6.70
CA CYS A 76 8.16 -1.04 6.55
C CYS A 76 8.93 -0.93 7.87
N VAL A 77 8.89 0.23 8.54
CA VAL A 77 9.62 0.44 9.81
C VAL A 77 9.14 -0.52 10.89
N TRP A 78 7.84 -0.73 11.06
CA TRP A 78 7.31 -1.64 12.08
C TRP A 78 7.62 -3.11 11.77
N ILE A 79 7.46 -3.52 10.51
CA ILE A 79 7.66 -4.92 10.10
C ILE A 79 9.14 -5.30 10.12
N PHE A 80 10.04 -4.42 9.66
CA PHE A 80 11.48 -4.65 9.76
C PHE A 80 12.05 -4.37 11.15
N GLY A 81 11.40 -3.52 11.95
CA GLY A 81 11.78 -3.26 13.35
C GLY A 81 11.49 -4.45 14.26
N ALA A 82 10.39 -5.16 14.03
CA ALA A 82 10.05 -6.40 14.71
C ALA A 82 10.85 -7.62 14.23
N TYR A 83 11.84 -7.45 13.34
CA TYR A 83 12.63 -8.54 12.77
C TYR A 83 13.42 -9.27 13.87
N LEU A 84 13.16 -10.59 14.02
CA LEU A 84 13.37 -11.47 15.20
C LEU A 84 12.24 -11.48 16.25
N PRO A 85 10.95 -11.67 15.89
CA PRO A 85 9.96 -12.00 16.90
C PRO A 85 10.12 -13.45 17.35
N GLU A 86 9.79 -13.72 18.60
CA GLU A 86 9.75 -15.06 19.15
C GLU A 86 8.46 -15.74 18.67
N PHE A 87 8.53 -16.94 18.10
CA PHE A 87 7.38 -17.59 17.45
C PHE A 87 6.80 -18.76 18.24
N ASP A 88 7.46 -19.18 19.32
CA ASP A 88 7.20 -20.45 19.98
C ASP A 88 6.42 -20.28 21.29
N ASP A 89 6.66 -19.20 22.05
CA ASP A 89 5.99 -18.97 23.34
C ASP A 89 4.91 -17.86 23.24
N PRO A 90 3.61 -18.19 23.17
CA PRO A 90 2.52 -17.20 23.13
C PRO A 90 2.37 -16.35 24.40
N GLY A 91 3.08 -16.71 25.49
CA GLY A 91 3.15 -15.91 26.72
C GLY A 91 4.31 -14.91 26.74
N SER A 92 5.22 -14.95 25.76
CA SER A 92 6.34 -14.01 25.66
C SER A 92 5.86 -12.63 25.22
N SER A 93 6.46 -11.58 25.76
CA SER A 93 6.22 -10.20 25.29
C SER A 93 6.72 -9.98 23.87
N GLU A 94 7.61 -10.83 23.38
CA GLU A 94 8.18 -10.79 22.03
C GLU A 94 7.49 -11.77 21.07
N TYR A 95 6.36 -12.38 21.50
CA TYR A 95 5.60 -13.27 20.65
C TYR A 95 4.96 -12.55 19.47
N CYS A 96 5.01 -13.16 18.30
CA CYS A 96 4.16 -12.79 17.18
C CYS A 96 3.68 -14.00 16.40
N ASN A 97 2.40 -14.03 16.04
CA ASN A 97 1.86 -15.10 15.22
C ASN A 97 2.56 -15.17 13.84
N LYS A 98 3.12 -16.34 13.51
CA LYS A 98 3.81 -16.60 12.23
C LYS A 98 2.98 -16.15 11.04
N THR A 99 1.70 -16.51 10.99
CA THR A 99 0.82 -16.21 9.83
C THR A 99 0.63 -14.72 9.65
N LEU A 100 0.40 -13.96 10.74
CA LEU A 100 0.27 -12.51 10.69
C LEU A 100 1.57 -11.85 10.21
N TYR A 101 2.70 -12.23 10.81
CA TYR A 101 4.00 -11.63 10.48
C TYR A 101 4.41 -11.91 9.03
N TYR A 102 4.36 -13.16 8.58
CA TYR A 102 4.70 -13.50 7.19
C TYR A 102 3.75 -12.86 6.19
N PHE A 103 2.46 -12.71 6.54
CA PHE A 103 1.52 -12.00 5.68
C PHE A 103 1.87 -10.51 5.58
N ALA A 104 2.16 -9.84 6.70
CA ALA A 104 2.58 -8.45 6.73
C ALA A 104 3.89 -8.23 5.94
N PHE A 105 4.87 -9.11 6.17
CA PHE A 105 6.14 -9.12 5.47
C PHE A 105 5.96 -9.33 3.97
N ALA A 106 5.13 -10.28 3.55
CA ALA A 106 4.83 -10.52 2.13
C ALA A 106 4.19 -9.30 1.46
N VAL A 107 3.29 -8.60 2.16
CA VAL A 107 2.70 -7.36 1.63
C VAL A 107 3.77 -6.29 1.41
N VAL A 108 4.63 -6.03 2.40
CA VAL A 108 5.72 -5.05 2.25
C VAL A 108 6.71 -5.48 1.17
N ALA A 109 7.16 -6.74 1.18
CA ALA A 109 8.08 -7.25 0.17
C ALA A 109 7.50 -7.11 -1.24
N SER A 110 6.22 -7.44 -1.43
CA SER A 110 5.54 -7.30 -2.73
C SER A 110 5.49 -5.84 -3.20
N GLY A 111 5.23 -4.90 -2.28
CA GLY A 111 5.23 -3.46 -2.60
C GLY A 111 6.61 -2.95 -3.00
N ILE A 112 7.67 -3.38 -2.31
CA ILE A 112 9.06 -3.00 -2.65
C ILE A 112 9.42 -3.54 -4.03
N ILE A 113 9.13 -4.82 -4.29
CA ILE A 113 9.41 -5.46 -5.60
C ILE A 113 8.69 -4.70 -6.72
N PHE A 114 7.43 -4.34 -6.51
CA PHE A 114 6.64 -3.61 -7.50
C PHE A 114 7.22 -2.21 -7.77
N LEU A 115 7.64 -1.48 -6.74
CA LEU A 115 8.29 -0.17 -6.88
C LEU A 115 9.62 -0.26 -7.63
N VAL A 116 10.46 -1.25 -7.30
CA VAL A 116 11.73 -1.50 -8.00
C VAL A 116 11.50 -1.89 -9.47
N ALA A 117 10.48 -2.71 -9.74
CA ALA A 117 10.10 -3.09 -11.11
C ALA A 117 9.66 -1.85 -11.92
N ILE A 118 8.81 -0.99 -11.37
CA ILE A 118 8.38 0.25 -12.04
C ILE A 118 9.58 1.17 -12.31
N ALA A 119 10.43 1.38 -11.31
CA ALA A 119 11.61 2.25 -11.44
C ALA A 119 12.56 1.73 -12.53
N SER A 120 12.83 0.42 -12.56
CA SER A 120 13.69 -0.19 -13.59
C SER A 120 13.08 -0.08 -14.99
N CYS A 121 11.78 -0.35 -15.15
CA CYS A 121 11.08 -0.17 -16.43
C CYS A 121 11.10 1.28 -16.90
N ALA A 122 10.85 2.24 -16.01
CA ALA A 122 10.87 3.66 -16.33
C ALA A 122 12.25 4.12 -16.80
N CYS A 123 13.32 3.68 -16.11
CA CYS A 123 14.70 3.95 -16.53
C CYS A 123 15.00 3.40 -17.93
N CYS A 124 14.60 2.17 -18.23
CA CYS A 124 14.80 1.56 -19.56
C CYS A 124 14.08 2.34 -20.67
N VAL A 125 12.84 2.79 -20.41
CA VAL A 125 12.04 3.57 -21.38
C VAL A 125 12.67 4.94 -21.62
N VAL A 126 13.09 5.64 -20.56
CA VAL A 126 13.77 6.94 -20.68
C VAL A 126 15.07 6.82 -21.47
N MET A 127 15.87 5.79 -21.21
CA MET A 127 17.11 5.52 -21.96
C MET A 127 16.82 5.20 -23.43
N TYR A 128 15.82 4.36 -23.71
CA TYR A 128 15.40 4.07 -25.08
C TYR A 128 14.97 5.33 -25.83
N HIS A 129 14.13 6.17 -25.23
CA HIS A 129 13.71 7.44 -25.84
C HIS A 129 14.86 8.42 -26.03
N ALA A 130 15.80 8.51 -25.08
CA ALA A 130 16.99 9.34 -25.22
C ALA A 130 17.89 8.86 -26.37
N CYS A 131 18.08 7.55 -26.51
CA CYS A 131 18.85 6.94 -27.61
C CYS A 131 18.16 7.13 -28.97
N CYS A 132 16.85 6.90 -29.07
CA CYS A 132 16.10 7.09 -30.31
C CYS A 132 15.99 8.56 -30.73
N LYS A 133 15.93 9.49 -29.77
CA LYS A 133 15.99 10.93 -30.08
C LYS A 133 17.37 11.30 -30.64
N ARG A 134 18.44 10.79 -30.04
CA ARG A 134 19.82 11.05 -30.49
C ARG A 134 20.20 10.41 -31.82
N SER A 135 19.52 9.36 -32.28
CA SER A 135 19.78 8.77 -33.61
C SER A 135 19.04 9.49 -34.75
N ARG A 136 18.15 10.44 -34.45
CA ARG A 136 17.34 11.16 -35.43
C ARG A 136 17.89 12.57 -35.72
N ASP A 137 18.68 13.12 -34.80
CA ASP A 137 19.49 14.35 -34.97
C ASP A 137 20.86 14.01 -35.59
#